data_AF-A0A7T8QV48-F1
#
_entry.id   AF-A0A7T8QV48-F1
#
_cell.length_a   1.000
_cell.length_b   1.000
_cell.length_c   1.000
_cell.angle_alpha   90.00
_cell.angle_beta   90.00
_cell.angle_gamma   90.00
#
_symmetry.space_group_name_H-M   'P 1'
#
loop_
_entity.id
_entity.type
_entity.pdbx_description
1 polymer ?
#
loop_
_entity_poly.entity_id
_entity_poly.type
_entity_poly.pdbx_seq_one_letter_code
_entity_poly.pdbx_strand_id
1 'polypeptide(L)'
;RCGHHEVNYWNEETLQAIAEDRYSGMGLREGGSVSMNSVLRSLSVVSTKLHLKSNSFQGSNNSYLNYLDALRPKLDQLLNEINEVSTGISQVAQANELIHKLSDDILGQEPESSRIASEIEHLQKRISQEKINLEKASKAFRKKEDAHSSLERAIPGLESALAGLHAIDKNEVTEIRSFKNPPESIQQVMEAVCILLGHKSDWNGAKSLLSDFSFVQRLVDYDKDNIPESSLKRIRRFVDNPKFVPEDIGKVSKAACTFCMWVRAVDLYATIFKAIEPKRIKLLQSESELVEAMTALRTETDRVAHIESSLNNLESNL
;
A
#
# COMPACT_ATOMS: atom_id res chain seq x y z
N ARG A 1 -96.92 58.37 -34.29
CA ARG A 1 -96.53 58.28 -32.86
C ARG A 1 -95.08 57.82 -32.82
N CYS A 2 -94.14 58.70 -32.50
CA CYS A 2 -92.77 58.25 -32.23
C CYS A 2 -92.79 57.49 -30.89
N GLY A 3 -92.27 56.26 -30.88
CA GLY A 3 -92.17 55.46 -29.65
C GLY A 3 -91.12 56.07 -28.73
N HIS A 4 -91.45 56.25 -27.45
CA HIS A 4 -90.47 56.52 -26.41
C HIS A 4 -89.54 55.30 -26.30
N HIS A 5 -88.25 55.48 -26.56
CA HIS A 5 -87.23 54.56 -26.07
C HIS A 5 -86.82 55.03 -24.67
N GLU A 6 -87.07 54.20 -23.66
CA GLU A 6 -86.47 54.39 -22.34
C GLU A 6 -84.95 54.31 -22.49
N VAL A 7 -84.27 55.37 -22.05
CA VAL A 7 -82.81 55.39 -21.95
C VAL A 7 -82.44 54.47 -20.79
N ASN A 8 -82.03 53.24 -21.12
CA ASN A 8 -81.57 52.26 -20.13
C ASN A 8 -80.30 52.78 -19.44
N TYR A 9 -80.43 53.17 -18.18
CA TYR A 9 -79.30 53.40 -17.28
C TYR A 9 -78.70 52.04 -16.88
N TRP A 10 -77.37 51.91 -16.94
CA TRP A 10 -76.68 50.69 -16.54
C TRP A 10 -76.81 50.48 -15.02
N ASN A 11 -77.31 49.32 -14.61
CA ASN A 11 -77.36 48.92 -13.20
C ASN A 11 -75.97 48.43 -12.73
N GLU A 12 -75.76 48.30 -11.42
CA GLU A 12 -74.46 47.93 -10.82
C GLU A 12 -73.94 46.58 -11.35
N GLU A 13 -74.83 45.59 -11.55
CA GLU A 13 -74.47 44.29 -12.12
C GLU A 13 -73.97 44.42 -13.57
N THR A 14 -74.61 45.27 -14.38
CA THR A 14 -74.19 45.55 -15.76
C THR A 14 -72.86 46.30 -15.78
N LEU A 15 -72.64 47.26 -14.88
CA LEU A 15 -71.37 47.99 -14.76
C LEU A 15 -70.22 47.06 -14.35
N GLN A 16 -70.49 46.12 -13.45
CA GLN A 16 -69.52 45.13 -13.02
C GLN A 16 -69.19 44.15 -14.16
N ALA A 17 -70.19 43.63 -14.87
CA ALA A 17 -69.98 42.74 -16.02
C ALA A 17 -69.18 43.43 -17.13
N ILE A 18 -69.44 44.72 -17.38
CA ILE A 18 -68.65 45.53 -18.34
C ILE A 18 -67.21 45.73 -17.84
N ALA A 19 -66.98 45.94 -16.55
CA ALA A 19 -65.63 46.00 -16.00
C ALA A 19 -64.91 44.64 -16.09
N GLU A 20 -65.60 43.53 -15.85
CA GLU A 20 -65.06 42.17 -16.02
C GLU A 20 -64.66 41.90 -17.47
N ASP A 21 -65.51 42.28 -18.44
CA ASP A 21 -65.20 42.19 -19.87
C ASP A 21 -64.04 43.10 -20.27
N ARG A 22 -64.01 44.35 -19.77
CA ARG A 22 -62.92 45.29 -20.04
C ARG A 22 -61.57 44.87 -19.46
N TYR A 23 -61.58 44.15 -18.36
CA TYR A 23 -60.40 43.56 -17.74
C TYR A 23 -60.12 42.14 -18.23
N SER A 24 -60.97 41.59 -19.11
CA SER A 24 -60.73 40.27 -19.68
C SER A 24 -59.48 40.28 -20.56
N GLY A 25 -58.64 39.26 -20.38
CA GLY A 25 -57.32 39.15 -21.01
C GLY A 25 -56.17 39.80 -20.24
N MET A 26 -56.42 40.47 -19.10
CA MET A 26 -55.35 40.87 -18.17
C MET A 26 -54.79 39.64 -17.44
N GLY A 27 -53.46 39.54 -17.34
CA GLY A 27 -52.76 38.29 -17.04
C GLY A 27 -51.83 38.29 -15.81
N LEU A 28 -51.99 37.32 -14.92
CA LEU A 28 -51.03 36.83 -13.92
C LEU A 28 -50.64 35.45 -14.41
N ARG A 29 -49.34 35.13 -14.40
CA ARG A 29 -48.91 33.76 -14.67
C ARG A 29 -49.48 32.85 -13.58
N GLU A 30 -50.15 31.77 -13.99
CA GLU A 30 -50.70 30.76 -13.07
C GLU A 30 -49.56 30.13 -12.26
N GLY A 31 -49.37 30.58 -11.02
CA GLY A 31 -48.31 30.07 -10.14
C GLY A 31 -48.41 30.51 -8.67
N GLY A 32 -49.43 31.29 -8.31
CA GLY A 32 -49.68 31.71 -6.91
C GLY A 32 -50.99 31.13 -6.36
N SER A 33 -51.17 31.17 -5.03
CA SER A 33 -52.37 30.62 -4.36
C SER A 33 -53.68 31.38 -4.65
N VAL A 34 -53.62 32.48 -5.41
CA VAL A 34 -54.76 33.33 -5.76
C VAL A 34 -55.03 33.21 -7.25
N SER A 35 -56.22 32.69 -7.60
CA SER A 35 -56.64 32.54 -9.00
C SER A 35 -56.78 33.91 -9.66
N MET A 36 -56.21 34.06 -10.86
CA MET A 36 -56.38 35.19 -11.79
C MET A 36 -57.84 35.68 -11.85
N ASN A 37 -58.79 34.76 -11.98
CA ASN A 37 -60.21 35.06 -12.06
C ASN A 37 -60.76 35.70 -10.77
N SER A 38 -60.19 35.37 -9.61
CA SER A 38 -60.54 35.98 -8.34
C SER A 38 -60.02 37.42 -8.23
N VAL A 39 -58.82 37.69 -8.76
CA VAL A 39 -58.22 39.03 -8.79
C VAL A 39 -59.01 39.95 -9.73
N LEU A 40 -59.28 39.51 -10.97
CA LEU A 40 -60.02 40.30 -11.95
C LEU A 40 -61.45 40.62 -11.50
N ARG A 41 -62.11 39.66 -10.86
CA ARG A 41 -63.44 39.85 -10.27
C ARG A 41 -63.43 40.80 -9.07
N SER A 42 -62.36 40.78 -8.27
CA SER A 42 -62.23 41.74 -7.16
C SER A 42 -61.97 43.15 -7.69
N LEU A 43 -61.15 43.28 -8.74
CA LEU A 43 -60.87 44.55 -9.41
C LEU A 43 -62.13 45.12 -10.09
N SER A 44 -62.93 44.29 -10.76
CA SER A 44 -64.19 44.75 -11.38
C SER A 44 -65.16 45.32 -10.34
N VAL A 45 -65.33 44.63 -9.21
CA VAL A 45 -66.18 45.07 -8.09
C VAL A 45 -65.67 46.40 -7.51
N VAL A 46 -64.36 46.49 -7.24
CA VAL A 46 -63.76 47.69 -6.63
C VAL A 46 -63.83 48.88 -7.59
N SER A 47 -63.49 48.71 -8.87
CA SER A 47 -63.59 49.76 -9.88
C SER A 47 -65.01 50.29 -10.04
N THR A 48 -66.00 49.39 -10.08
CA THR A 48 -67.43 49.75 -10.16
C THR A 48 -67.86 50.58 -8.95
N LYS A 49 -67.55 50.11 -7.74
CA LYS A 49 -67.93 50.79 -6.49
C LYS A 49 -67.25 52.14 -6.32
N LEU A 50 -65.98 52.26 -6.68
CA LEU A 50 -65.24 53.52 -6.63
C LEU A 50 -65.83 54.55 -7.61
N HIS A 51 -66.19 54.13 -8.83
CA HIS A 51 -66.82 55.03 -9.79
C HIS A 51 -68.17 55.54 -9.30
N LEU A 52 -69.03 54.64 -8.81
CA LEU A 52 -70.36 55.00 -8.29
C LEU A 52 -70.27 55.92 -7.08
N LYS A 53 -69.27 55.72 -6.20
CA LYS A 53 -69.03 56.59 -5.04
C LYS A 53 -68.47 57.96 -5.41
N SER A 54 -67.67 58.05 -6.48
CA SER A 54 -67.05 59.30 -6.92
C SER A 54 -67.99 60.18 -7.77
N ASN A 55 -68.96 59.60 -8.46
CA ASN A 55 -69.84 60.30 -9.40
C ASN A 55 -71.32 60.20 -9.00
N SER A 56 -71.65 60.69 -7.81
CA SER A 56 -72.98 60.54 -7.19
C SER A 56 -74.16 61.23 -7.91
N PHE A 57 -74.01 61.72 -9.15
CA PHE A 57 -75.14 62.21 -9.96
C PHE A 57 -74.76 62.29 -11.46
N GLN A 58 -75.47 61.53 -12.32
CA GLN A 58 -75.48 61.62 -13.80
C GLN A 58 -74.12 61.59 -14.54
N GLY A 59 -73.27 60.62 -14.26
CA GLY A 59 -72.20 60.26 -15.21
C GLY A 59 -72.80 59.60 -16.46
N SER A 60 -72.44 60.02 -17.68
CA SER A 60 -72.82 59.29 -18.88
C SER A 60 -72.11 57.92 -18.90
N ASN A 61 -72.71 56.91 -19.54
CA ASN A 61 -72.07 55.59 -19.73
C ASN A 61 -70.65 55.70 -20.30
N ASN A 62 -70.38 56.73 -21.10
CA ASN A 62 -69.06 57.02 -21.66
C ASN A 62 -68.02 57.47 -20.61
N SER A 63 -68.46 58.10 -19.52
CA SER A 63 -67.60 58.48 -18.38
C SER A 63 -67.05 57.25 -17.64
N TYR A 64 -67.89 56.24 -17.44
CA TYR A 64 -67.48 54.98 -16.83
C TYR A 64 -66.52 54.21 -17.72
N LEU A 65 -66.80 54.12 -19.03
CA LEU A 65 -65.90 53.48 -19.99
C LEU A 65 -64.53 54.19 -20.03
N ASN A 66 -64.50 55.52 -20.12
CA ASN A 66 -63.25 56.28 -20.11
C ASN A 66 -62.46 56.09 -18.80
N TYR A 67 -63.15 55.96 -17.67
CA TYR A 67 -62.54 55.66 -16.37
C TYR A 67 -61.91 54.26 -16.34
N LEU A 68 -62.63 53.25 -16.82
CA LEU A 68 -62.11 51.88 -16.93
C LEU A 68 -60.91 51.82 -17.89
N ASP A 69 -60.99 52.50 -19.03
CA ASP A 69 -59.94 52.56 -20.04
C ASP A 69 -58.70 53.32 -19.51
N ALA A 70 -58.88 54.31 -18.63
CA ALA A 70 -57.78 55.01 -17.95
C ALA A 70 -57.15 54.21 -16.79
N LEU A 71 -57.93 53.34 -16.13
CA LEU A 71 -57.44 52.47 -15.05
C LEU A 71 -56.71 51.23 -15.55
N ARG A 72 -57.18 50.67 -16.66
CA ARG A 72 -56.63 49.49 -17.33
C ARG A 72 -55.10 49.48 -17.40
N PRO A 73 -54.41 50.49 -17.97
CA PRO A 73 -52.95 50.46 -18.09
C PRO A 73 -52.22 50.46 -16.73
N LYS A 74 -52.80 51.09 -15.69
CA LYS A 74 -52.22 51.07 -14.33
C LYS A 74 -52.36 49.71 -13.68
N LEU A 75 -53.49 49.03 -13.90
CA LEU A 75 -53.70 47.67 -13.43
C LEU A 75 -52.77 46.70 -14.16
N ASP A 76 -52.63 46.84 -15.48
CA ASP A 76 -51.68 46.05 -16.27
C ASP A 76 -50.23 46.23 -15.81
N GLN A 77 -49.84 47.46 -15.48
CA GLN A 77 -48.51 47.74 -14.91
C GLN A 77 -48.30 47.01 -13.57
N LEU A 78 -49.25 47.12 -12.63
CA LEU A 78 -49.14 46.45 -11.33
C LEU A 78 -49.13 44.92 -11.46
N LEU A 79 -49.91 44.36 -12.40
CA LEU A 79 -49.91 42.92 -12.66
C LEU A 79 -48.56 42.45 -13.23
N ASN A 80 -47.92 43.25 -14.09
CA ASN A 80 -46.57 42.97 -14.58
C ASN A 80 -45.53 43.03 -13.48
N GLU A 81 -45.56 44.05 -12.61
CA GLU A 81 -44.67 44.15 -11.44
C GLU A 81 -44.82 42.95 -10.50
N ILE A 82 -46.06 42.47 -10.27
CA ILE A 82 -46.33 41.26 -9.48
C ILE A 82 -45.75 40.01 -10.15
N ASN A 83 -45.88 39.88 -11.48
CA ASN A 83 -45.32 38.74 -12.22
C ASN A 83 -43.78 38.73 -12.18
N GLU A 84 -43.14 39.89 -12.29
CA GLU A 84 -41.69 40.04 -12.19
C GLU A 84 -41.19 39.67 -10.80
N VAL A 85 -41.85 40.17 -9.74
CA VAL A 85 -41.51 39.83 -8.35
C VAL A 85 -41.72 38.33 -8.09
N SER A 86 -42.81 37.74 -8.57
CA SER A 86 -43.08 36.29 -8.44
C SER A 86 -41.99 35.45 -9.12
N THR A 87 -41.55 35.87 -10.32
CA THR A 87 -40.45 35.22 -11.03
C THR A 87 -39.14 35.36 -10.24
N GLY A 88 -38.86 36.54 -9.69
CA GLY A 88 -37.69 36.77 -8.83
C GLY A 88 -37.70 35.90 -7.57
N ILE A 89 -38.85 35.75 -6.90
CA ILE A 89 -39.02 34.88 -5.72
C ILE A 89 -38.75 33.42 -6.10
N SER A 90 -39.27 32.95 -7.24
CA SER A 90 -39.03 31.58 -7.71
C SER A 90 -37.55 31.34 -8.03
N GLN A 91 -36.88 32.31 -8.66
CA GLN A 91 -35.45 32.23 -8.95
C GLN A 91 -34.60 32.23 -7.67
N VAL A 92 -34.95 33.06 -6.69
CA VAL A 92 -34.26 33.09 -5.38
C VAL A 92 -34.48 31.79 -4.61
N ALA A 93 -35.68 31.21 -4.66
CA ALA A 93 -35.96 29.92 -4.03
C ALA A 93 -35.11 28.80 -4.66
N GLN A 94 -35.02 28.75 -6.00
CA GLN A 94 -34.17 27.80 -6.72
C GLN A 94 -32.68 28.01 -6.41
N ALA A 95 -32.22 29.25 -6.36
CA ALA A 95 -30.84 29.58 -6.00
C ALA A 95 -30.52 29.17 -4.56
N ASN A 96 -31.44 29.39 -3.61
CA ASN A 96 -31.26 28.96 -2.23
C ASN A 96 -31.21 27.42 -2.11
N GLU A 97 -32.04 26.69 -2.86
CA GLU A 97 -31.98 25.22 -2.87
C GLU A 97 -30.63 24.70 -3.41
N LEU A 98 -30.10 25.33 -4.47
CA LEU A 98 -28.78 25.01 -5.01
C LEU A 98 -27.67 25.35 -4.02
N ILE A 99 -27.74 26.50 -3.35
CA ILE A 99 -26.77 26.89 -2.30
C ILE A 99 -26.80 25.90 -1.14
N HIS A 100 -27.97 25.43 -0.73
CA HIS A 100 -28.09 24.41 0.32
C HIS A 100 -27.46 23.08 -0.10
N LYS A 101 -27.71 22.61 -1.32
CA LYS A 101 -27.08 21.39 -1.85
C LYS A 101 -25.56 21.52 -1.93
N LEU A 102 -25.06 22.62 -2.48
CA LEU A 102 -23.62 22.89 -2.55
C LEU A 102 -22.98 23.01 -1.16
N SER A 103 -23.69 23.61 -0.20
CA SER A 103 -23.22 23.72 1.19
C SER A 103 -23.12 22.36 1.87
N ASP A 104 -24.08 21.46 1.63
CA ASP A 104 -24.08 20.10 2.17
C ASP A 104 -22.95 19.27 1.55
N ASP A 105 -22.71 19.40 0.24
CA ASP A 105 -21.62 18.71 -0.48
C ASP A 105 -20.24 19.16 0.03
N ILE A 106 -20.03 20.46 0.24
CA ILE A 106 -18.77 21.01 0.79
C ILE A 106 -18.52 20.51 2.22
N LEU A 107 -19.54 20.53 3.08
CA LEU A 107 -19.43 20.02 4.46
C LEU A 107 -19.20 18.50 4.51
N GLY A 108 -19.71 17.75 3.52
CA GLY A 108 -19.47 16.31 3.38
C GLY A 108 -18.04 15.95 2.96
N GLN A 109 -17.36 16.81 2.19
CA GLN A 109 -16.00 16.55 1.69
C GLN A 109 -14.87 16.91 2.66
N GLU A 110 -15.05 17.93 3.50
CA GLU A 110 -14.07 18.30 4.53
C GLU A 110 -13.59 17.13 5.42
N PRO A 111 -14.48 16.25 5.95
CA PRO A 111 -14.06 15.11 6.76
C PRO A 111 -13.36 14.00 5.96
N GLU A 112 -13.62 13.86 4.66
CA GLU A 112 -12.91 12.88 3.82
C GLU A 112 -11.47 13.31 3.54
N SER A 113 -11.23 14.58 3.24
CA SER A 113 -9.88 15.13 3.02
C SER A 113 -9.00 15.00 4.27
N SER A 114 -9.56 15.27 5.45
CA SER A 114 -8.88 15.05 6.74
C SER A 114 -8.55 13.57 7.00
N ARG A 115 -9.43 12.65 6.60
CA ARG A 115 -9.18 11.21 6.75
C ARG A 115 -8.01 10.75 5.89
N ILE A 116 -7.99 11.17 4.62
CA ILE A 116 -6.95 10.83 3.65
C ILE A 116 -5.59 11.37 4.11
N ALA A 117 -5.54 12.60 4.63
CA ALA A 117 -4.31 13.18 5.18
C ALA A 117 -3.74 12.33 6.33
N SER A 118 -4.60 11.81 7.23
CA SER A 118 -4.16 10.94 8.32
C SER A 118 -3.65 9.57 7.83
N GLU A 119 -4.27 9.02 6.79
CA GLU A 119 -3.89 7.74 6.19
C GLU A 119 -2.51 7.84 5.53
N ILE A 120 -2.25 8.94 4.81
CA ILE A 120 -0.94 9.25 4.20
C ILE A 120 0.15 9.34 5.27
N GLU A 121 -0.10 10.03 6.38
CA GLU A 121 0.86 10.15 7.48
C GLU A 121 1.18 8.77 8.09
N HIS A 122 0.15 7.94 8.28
CA HIS A 122 0.32 6.56 8.76
C HIS A 122 1.15 5.69 7.81
N LEU A 123 0.90 5.80 6.50
CA LEU A 123 1.65 5.08 5.47
C LEU A 123 3.11 5.54 5.38
N GLN A 124 3.37 6.85 5.44
CA GLN A 124 4.73 7.40 5.47
C GLN A 124 5.52 6.87 6.68
N LYS A 125 4.87 6.80 7.84
CA LYS A 125 5.48 6.25 9.06
C LYS A 125 5.82 4.77 8.89
N ARG A 126 4.93 3.96 8.30
CA ARG A 126 5.21 2.55 7.97
C ARG A 126 6.39 2.40 7.00
N ILE A 127 6.44 3.20 5.93
CA ILE A 127 7.54 3.19 4.95
C ILE A 127 8.88 3.53 5.63
N SER A 128 8.89 4.52 6.53
CA SER A 128 10.11 4.91 7.26
C SER A 128 10.63 3.78 8.16
N GLN A 129 9.72 3.08 8.83
CA GLN A 129 10.06 1.93 9.67
C GLN A 129 10.64 0.78 8.84
N GLU A 130 10.06 0.53 7.66
CA GLU A 130 10.51 -0.54 6.78
C GLU A 130 11.86 -0.26 6.15
N LYS A 131 12.17 1.00 5.82
CA LYS A 131 13.53 1.42 5.41
C LYS A 131 14.57 1.15 6.49
N ILE A 132 14.24 1.39 7.76
CA ILE A 132 15.14 1.09 8.89
C ILE A 132 15.36 -0.41 9.02
N ASN A 133 14.31 -1.21 8.85
CA ASN A 133 14.40 -2.67 8.87
C ASN A 133 15.28 -3.18 7.71
N LEU A 134 15.10 -2.64 6.51
CA LEU A 134 15.92 -2.93 5.33
C LEU A 134 17.40 -2.58 5.56
N GLU A 135 17.68 -1.43 6.16
CA GLU A 135 19.06 -1.01 6.44
C GLU A 135 19.73 -1.94 7.46
N LYS A 136 19.00 -2.36 8.51
CA LYS A 136 19.48 -3.35 9.48
C LYS A 136 19.74 -4.71 8.82
N ALA A 137 18.87 -5.15 7.91
CA ALA A 137 19.06 -6.36 7.12
C ALA A 137 20.29 -6.23 6.20
N SER A 138 20.50 -5.08 5.55
CA SER A 138 21.65 -4.83 4.66
C SER A 138 23.00 -4.83 5.42
N LYS A 139 23.03 -4.31 6.65
CA LYS A 139 24.23 -4.35 7.51
C LYS A 139 24.52 -5.77 8.01
N ALA A 140 23.49 -6.59 8.24
CA ALA A 140 23.67 -8.01 8.49
C ALA A 140 24.22 -8.73 7.25
N PHE A 141 23.81 -8.31 6.05
CA PHE A 141 24.29 -8.80 4.76
C PHE A 141 25.76 -8.41 4.50
N ARG A 142 26.25 -7.23 4.88
CA ARG A 142 27.68 -6.89 4.72
C ARG A 142 28.61 -7.81 5.54
N LYS A 143 28.14 -8.39 6.65
CA LYS A 143 28.87 -9.43 7.41
C LYS A 143 28.83 -10.83 6.76
N LYS A 144 28.15 -10.96 5.61
CA LYS A 144 28.08 -12.16 4.74
C LYS A 144 29.24 -12.20 3.76
N GLU A 145 29.67 -11.07 3.19
CA GLU A 145 30.75 -10.98 2.19
C GLU A 145 32.06 -11.54 2.73
N ASP A 146 32.45 -11.13 3.94
CA ASP A 146 33.68 -11.60 4.59
C ASP A 146 33.65 -13.11 4.89
N ALA A 147 32.47 -13.64 5.20
CA ALA A 147 32.31 -15.04 5.58
C ALA A 147 32.23 -15.95 4.34
N HIS A 148 31.52 -15.52 3.29
CA HIS A 148 31.48 -16.23 2.01
C HIS A 148 32.85 -16.26 1.34
N SER A 149 33.56 -15.12 1.32
CA SER A 149 34.95 -15.05 0.87
C SER A 149 35.89 -15.94 1.70
N SER A 150 35.61 -16.13 3.00
CA SER A 150 36.39 -17.06 3.82
C SER A 150 36.11 -18.52 3.45
N LEU A 151 34.87 -18.89 3.16
CA LEU A 151 34.50 -20.24 2.70
C LEU A 151 35.11 -20.55 1.34
N GLU A 152 35.02 -19.61 0.40
CA GLU A 152 35.63 -19.70 -0.93
C GLU A 152 37.15 -19.87 -0.85
N ARG A 153 37.81 -19.32 0.18
CA ARG A 153 39.24 -19.56 0.42
C ARG A 153 39.55 -20.92 1.04
N ALA A 154 38.61 -21.54 1.73
CA ALA A 154 38.79 -22.84 2.38
C ALA A 154 38.52 -24.03 1.44
N ILE A 155 37.59 -23.87 0.49
CA ILE A 155 37.22 -24.92 -0.47
C ILE A 155 38.43 -25.44 -1.29
N PRO A 156 39.29 -24.58 -1.88
CA PRO A 156 40.43 -25.05 -2.66
C PRO A 156 41.42 -25.88 -1.83
N GLY A 157 41.63 -25.52 -0.56
CA GLY A 157 42.48 -26.28 0.35
C GLY A 157 41.92 -27.67 0.65
N LEU A 158 40.61 -27.78 0.80
CA LEU A 158 39.92 -29.04 1.01
C LEU A 158 39.94 -29.92 -0.25
N GLU A 159 39.65 -29.35 -1.42
CA GLU A 159 39.71 -30.06 -2.70
C GLU A 159 41.12 -30.58 -2.98
N SER A 160 42.15 -29.78 -2.71
CA SER A 160 43.54 -30.20 -2.83
C SER A 160 43.86 -31.36 -1.89
N ALA A 161 43.35 -31.35 -0.66
CA ALA A 161 43.56 -32.43 0.28
C ALA A 161 42.83 -33.72 -0.14
N LEU A 162 41.60 -33.62 -0.64
CA LEU A 162 40.82 -34.74 -1.16
C LEU A 162 41.49 -35.35 -2.40
N ALA A 163 41.95 -34.52 -3.33
CA ALA A 163 42.73 -34.97 -4.48
C ALA A 163 44.01 -35.71 -4.05
N GLY A 164 44.68 -35.20 -3.02
CA GLY A 164 45.80 -35.88 -2.38
C GLY A 164 45.42 -37.26 -1.83
N LEU A 165 44.28 -37.37 -1.13
CA LEU A 165 43.79 -38.66 -0.61
C LEU A 165 43.49 -39.66 -1.72
N HIS A 166 42.89 -39.23 -2.83
CA HIS A 166 42.65 -40.08 -3.99
C HIS A 166 43.95 -40.57 -4.66
N ALA A 167 45.03 -39.81 -4.53
CA ALA A 167 46.34 -40.15 -5.08
C ALA A 167 47.20 -41.03 -4.14
N ILE A 168 46.74 -41.32 -2.92
CA ILE A 168 47.44 -42.21 -1.98
C ILE A 168 47.34 -43.64 -2.48
N ASP A 169 48.49 -44.30 -2.58
CA ASP A 169 48.54 -45.72 -2.88
C ASP A 169 48.49 -46.59 -1.59
N LYS A 170 48.19 -47.88 -1.78
CA LYS A 170 48.12 -48.85 -0.66
C LYS A 170 49.48 -49.07 0.02
N ASN A 171 50.58 -48.90 -0.70
CA ASN A 171 51.92 -49.12 -0.18
C ASN A 171 52.34 -48.00 0.78
N GLU A 172 52.00 -46.75 0.46
CA GLU A 172 52.22 -45.56 1.30
C GLU A 172 51.45 -45.68 2.64
N VAL A 173 50.23 -46.23 2.63
CA VAL A 173 49.48 -46.53 3.88
C VAL A 173 50.16 -47.66 4.68
N THR A 174 50.65 -48.68 3.97
CA THR A 174 51.34 -49.83 4.59
C THR A 174 52.67 -49.41 5.22
N GLU A 175 53.39 -48.46 4.61
CA GLU A 175 54.61 -47.83 5.14
C GLU A 175 54.33 -47.23 6.52
N ILE A 176 53.32 -46.38 6.64
CA ILE A 176 52.94 -45.74 7.91
C ILE A 176 52.55 -46.79 8.96
N ARG A 177 51.83 -47.84 8.54
CA ARG A 177 51.46 -48.94 9.44
C ARG A 177 52.67 -49.72 9.96
N SER A 178 53.73 -49.84 9.16
CA SER A 178 54.89 -50.68 9.46
C SER A 178 55.80 -50.11 10.56
N PHE A 179 55.64 -48.83 10.93
CA PHE A 179 56.40 -48.22 12.01
C PHE A 179 56.16 -48.95 13.35
N LYS A 180 57.25 -49.51 13.91
CA LYS A 180 57.24 -50.05 15.28
C LYS A 180 57.07 -48.91 16.29
N ASN A 181 57.93 -47.90 16.17
CA ASN A 181 57.89 -46.65 16.92
C ASN A 181 57.78 -45.49 15.92
N PRO A 182 56.59 -44.91 15.71
CA PRO A 182 56.41 -43.82 14.76
C PRO A 182 57.14 -42.55 15.26
N PRO A 183 57.70 -41.73 14.35
CA PRO A 183 58.11 -40.37 14.67
C PRO A 183 56.97 -39.56 15.30
N GLU A 184 57.30 -38.64 16.21
CA GLU A 184 56.31 -37.82 16.93
C GLU A 184 55.35 -37.10 15.97
N SER A 185 55.86 -36.60 14.84
CA SER A 185 55.07 -35.93 13.80
C SER A 185 54.02 -36.85 13.17
N ILE A 186 54.39 -38.09 12.83
CA ILE A 186 53.45 -39.08 12.27
C ILE A 186 52.42 -39.51 13.33
N GLN A 187 52.86 -39.66 14.58
CA GLN A 187 51.96 -40.01 15.69
C GLN A 187 50.88 -38.93 15.89
N GLN A 188 51.26 -37.66 15.89
CA GLN A 188 50.33 -36.53 16.02
C GLN A 188 49.33 -36.47 14.86
N VAL A 189 49.76 -36.71 13.62
CA VAL A 189 48.86 -36.75 12.45
C VAL A 189 47.84 -37.86 12.59
N MET A 190 48.30 -39.07 12.91
CA MET A 190 47.39 -40.20 13.06
C MET A 190 46.47 -40.05 14.26
N GLU A 191 46.93 -39.45 15.35
CA GLU A 191 46.10 -39.11 16.50
C GLU A 191 44.96 -38.16 16.10
N ALA A 192 45.26 -37.10 15.35
CA ALA A 192 44.26 -36.16 14.87
C ALA A 192 43.23 -36.83 13.93
N VAL A 193 43.67 -37.73 13.05
CA VAL A 193 42.77 -38.52 12.19
C VAL A 193 41.89 -39.46 13.01
N CYS A 194 42.43 -40.12 14.04
CA CYS A 194 41.65 -40.97 14.95
C CYS A 194 40.55 -40.17 15.66
N ILE A 195 40.85 -38.94 16.06
CA ILE A 195 39.89 -38.05 16.73
C ILE A 195 38.73 -37.68 15.79
N LEU A 196 39.03 -37.35 14.53
CA LEU A 196 38.01 -37.04 13.52
C LEU A 196 37.09 -38.24 13.25
N LEU A 197 37.66 -39.43 13.14
CA LEU A 197 36.91 -40.67 12.90
C LEU A 197 36.27 -41.28 14.16
N GLY A 198 36.42 -40.65 15.34
CA GLY A 198 35.85 -41.16 16.59
C GLY A 198 36.49 -42.44 17.15
N HIS A 199 37.72 -42.75 16.73
CA HIS A 199 38.50 -43.88 17.23
C HIS A 199 39.38 -43.49 18.43
N LYS A 200 39.95 -44.49 19.11
CA LYS A 200 40.94 -44.28 20.17
C LYS A 200 42.14 -43.51 19.61
N SER A 201 42.55 -42.44 20.30
CA SER A 201 43.61 -41.52 19.90
C SER A 201 45.01 -42.03 20.27
N ASP A 202 45.19 -43.35 20.36
CA ASP A 202 46.47 -44.00 20.64
C ASP A 202 47.03 -44.67 19.38
N TRP A 203 48.33 -44.99 19.40
CA TRP A 203 48.98 -45.61 18.24
C TRP A 203 48.38 -46.98 17.85
N ASN A 204 47.83 -47.71 18.83
CA ASN A 204 47.12 -48.95 18.55
C ASN A 204 45.80 -48.71 17.81
N GLY A 205 45.03 -47.68 18.19
CA GLY A 205 43.86 -47.21 17.46
C GLY A 205 44.20 -46.79 16.03
N ALA A 206 45.29 -46.03 15.86
CA ALA A 206 45.80 -45.64 14.54
C ALA A 206 46.19 -46.84 13.68
N LYS A 207 46.89 -47.84 14.24
CA LYS A 207 47.24 -49.09 13.53
C LYS A 207 46.02 -49.90 13.11
N SER A 208 44.99 -49.93 13.96
CA SER A 208 43.72 -50.58 13.64
C SER A 208 43.03 -49.88 12.46
N LEU A 209 43.00 -48.55 12.46
CA LEU A 209 42.47 -47.75 11.34
C LEU A 209 43.25 -47.97 10.05
N LEU A 210 44.58 -47.91 10.09
CA LEU A 210 45.46 -48.11 8.93
C LEU A 210 45.43 -49.56 8.39
N SER A 211 44.88 -50.51 9.15
CA SER A 211 44.70 -51.90 8.70
C SER A 211 43.43 -52.10 7.88
N ASP A 212 42.50 -51.14 7.92
CA ASP A 212 41.27 -51.21 7.16
C ASP A 212 41.51 -50.76 5.71
N PHE A 213 41.11 -51.61 4.76
CA PHE A 213 41.22 -51.33 3.33
C PHE A 213 40.34 -50.15 2.88
N SER A 214 39.29 -49.84 3.63
CA SER A 214 38.39 -48.71 3.37
C SER A 214 38.84 -47.41 4.05
N PHE A 215 39.97 -47.39 4.76
CA PHE A 215 40.42 -46.24 5.54
C PHE A 215 40.47 -44.93 4.74
N VAL A 216 41.14 -44.92 3.58
CA VAL A 216 41.25 -43.72 2.74
C VAL A 216 39.88 -43.29 2.21
N GLN A 217 39.03 -44.26 1.83
CA GLN A 217 37.66 -43.98 1.40
C GLN A 217 36.84 -43.33 2.51
N ARG A 218 36.99 -43.76 3.77
CA ARG A 218 36.34 -43.14 4.94
C ARG A 218 36.79 -41.70 5.19
N LEU A 219 38.01 -41.32 4.80
CA LEU A 219 38.48 -39.93 4.87
C LEU A 219 37.88 -39.07 3.76
N VAL A 220 37.71 -39.65 2.57
CA VAL A 220 37.06 -38.99 1.42
C VAL A 220 35.58 -38.75 1.70
N ASP A 221 34.88 -39.77 2.19
CA ASP A 221 33.44 -39.74 2.46
C ASP A 221 33.08 -39.13 3.82
N TYR A 222 34.05 -38.53 4.51
CA TYR A 222 33.86 -37.97 5.84
C TYR A 222 32.86 -36.81 5.84
N ASP A 223 31.91 -36.84 6.77
CA ASP A 223 30.95 -35.77 6.98
C ASP A 223 31.61 -34.57 7.68
N LYS A 224 32.19 -33.71 6.83
CA LYS A 224 32.84 -32.45 7.22
C LYS A 224 31.88 -31.35 7.66
N ASP A 225 30.57 -31.50 7.40
CA ASP A 225 29.55 -30.49 7.72
C ASP A 225 29.06 -30.69 9.16
N ASN A 226 29.02 -31.94 9.65
CA ASN A 226 28.49 -32.30 10.97
C ASN A 226 29.56 -32.74 12.00
N ILE A 227 30.64 -31.97 12.14
CA ILE A 227 31.72 -32.32 13.09
C ILE A 227 31.38 -31.85 14.53
N PRO A 228 31.40 -32.76 15.53
CA PRO A 228 31.22 -32.41 16.93
C PRO A 228 32.24 -31.35 17.40
N GLU A 229 31.77 -30.37 18.19
CA GLU A 229 32.64 -29.30 18.71
C GLU A 229 33.75 -29.83 19.62
N SER A 230 33.49 -30.93 20.32
CA SER A 230 34.48 -31.64 21.14
C SER A 230 35.64 -32.17 20.30
N SER A 231 35.38 -32.67 19.09
CA SER A 231 36.40 -33.15 18.16
C SER A 231 37.23 -31.99 17.61
N LEU A 232 36.59 -30.91 17.13
CA LEU A 232 37.29 -29.72 16.62
C LEU A 232 38.22 -29.11 17.67
N LYS A 233 37.76 -28.94 18.91
CA LYS A 233 38.60 -28.42 20.01
C LYS A 233 39.82 -29.28 20.29
N ARG A 234 39.70 -30.61 20.14
CA ARG A 234 40.83 -31.53 20.32
C ARG A 234 41.81 -31.43 19.16
N ILE A 235 41.31 -31.29 17.93
CA ILE A 235 42.13 -31.20 16.71
C ILE A 235 42.90 -29.88 16.63
N ARG A 236 42.29 -28.76 17.06
CA ARG A 236 42.95 -27.43 17.09
C ARG A 236 44.27 -27.44 17.86
N ARG A 237 44.38 -28.25 18.92
CA ARG A 237 45.65 -28.44 19.67
C ARG A 237 46.80 -28.93 18.79
N PHE A 238 46.49 -29.70 17.74
CA PHE A 238 47.46 -30.17 16.75
C PHE A 238 47.65 -29.13 15.65
N VAL A 239 46.57 -28.57 15.10
CA VAL A 239 46.63 -27.60 13.99
C VAL A 239 47.35 -26.30 14.39
N ASP A 240 47.21 -25.86 15.64
CA ASP A 240 47.89 -24.68 16.18
C ASP A 240 49.37 -24.94 16.53
N ASN A 241 49.81 -26.19 16.53
CA ASN A 241 51.20 -26.54 16.82
C ASN A 241 52.09 -26.21 15.60
N PRO A 242 53.14 -25.38 15.74
CA PRO A 242 54.03 -25.02 14.63
C PRO A 242 54.82 -26.21 14.06
N LYS A 243 54.84 -27.36 14.74
CA LYS A 243 55.43 -28.61 14.23
C LYS A 243 54.46 -29.43 13.36
N PHE A 244 53.17 -29.09 13.35
CA PHE A 244 52.13 -29.80 12.61
C PHE A 244 51.94 -29.18 11.21
N VAL A 245 53.01 -29.22 10.43
CA VAL A 245 53.11 -28.54 9.13
C VAL A 245 53.32 -29.59 8.04
N PRO A 246 52.45 -29.65 7.00
CA PRO A 246 52.54 -30.66 5.95
C PRO A 246 53.91 -30.76 5.30
N GLU A 247 54.59 -29.63 5.10
CA GLU A 247 55.92 -29.53 4.49
C GLU A 247 56.99 -30.25 5.30
N ASP A 248 56.92 -30.20 6.63
CA ASP A 248 57.87 -30.90 7.51
C ASP A 248 57.54 -32.38 7.66
N ILE A 249 56.24 -32.72 7.68
CA ILE A 249 55.78 -34.11 7.75
C ILE A 249 56.07 -34.85 6.44
N GLY A 250 55.97 -34.16 5.30
CA GLY A 250 56.25 -34.71 3.97
C GLY A 250 57.70 -35.13 3.75
N LYS A 251 58.65 -34.59 4.53
CA LYS A 251 60.04 -35.07 4.55
C LYS A 251 60.18 -36.48 5.12
N VAL A 252 59.21 -36.90 5.94
CA VAL A 252 59.20 -38.22 6.60
C VAL A 252 58.33 -39.21 5.84
N SER A 253 57.11 -38.81 5.45
CA SER A 253 56.21 -39.66 4.68
C SER A 253 55.23 -38.82 3.85
N LYS A 254 55.10 -39.20 2.57
CA LYS A 254 54.19 -38.55 1.64
C LYS A 254 52.72 -38.73 2.02
N ALA A 255 52.30 -39.94 2.41
CA ALA A 255 50.93 -40.16 2.87
C ALA A 255 50.63 -39.43 4.18
N ALA A 256 51.59 -39.33 5.10
CA ALA A 256 51.40 -38.58 6.35
C ALA A 256 51.24 -37.07 6.08
N CYS A 257 51.92 -36.53 5.06
CA CYS A 257 51.72 -35.16 4.60
C CYS A 257 50.28 -34.94 4.11
N THR A 258 49.78 -35.83 3.25
CA THR A 258 48.40 -35.76 2.76
C THR A 258 47.37 -35.82 3.89
N PHE A 259 47.55 -36.72 4.87
CA PHE A 259 46.67 -36.79 6.04
C PHE A 259 46.72 -35.50 6.87
N CYS A 260 47.90 -34.90 7.05
CA CYS A 260 48.04 -33.61 7.73
C CYS A 260 47.30 -32.49 6.98
N MET A 261 47.47 -32.40 5.66
CA MET A 261 46.75 -31.43 4.82
C MET A 261 45.24 -31.60 4.96
N TRP A 262 44.75 -32.83 4.93
CA TRP A 262 43.34 -33.13 5.09
C TRP A 262 42.79 -32.72 6.45
N VAL A 263 43.47 -33.06 7.56
CA VAL A 263 43.05 -32.64 8.91
C VAL A 263 42.95 -31.12 9.02
N ARG A 264 43.95 -30.39 8.49
CA ARG A 264 43.96 -28.91 8.52
C ARG A 264 42.86 -28.32 7.66
N ALA A 265 42.62 -28.87 6.48
CA ALA A 265 41.56 -28.40 5.58
C ALA A 265 40.17 -28.65 6.15
N VAL A 266 39.95 -29.80 6.79
CA VAL A 266 38.68 -30.15 7.47
C VAL A 266 38.41 -29.23 8.66
N ASP A 267 39.41 -28.94 9.51
CA ASP A 267 39.26 -28.01 10.64
C ASP A 267 38.94 -26.58 10.18
N LEU A 268 39.64 -26.10 9.15
CA LEU A 268 39.41 -24.79 8.56
C LEU A 268 38.00 -24.68 7.96
N TYR A 269 37.61 -25.67 7.15
CA TYR A 269 36.28 -25.73 6.55
C TYR A 269 35.19 -25.76 7.61
N ALA A 270 35.26 -26.66 8.59
CA ALA A 270 34.24 -26.81 9.62
C ALA A 270 34.12 -25.57 10.52
N THR A 271 35.24 -24.91 10.84
CA THR A 271 35.24 -23.66 11.60
C THR A 271 34.52 -22.54 10.84
N ILE A 272 34.76 -22.44 9.53
CA ILE A 272 34.15 -21.42 8.68
C ILE A 272 32.67 -21.75 8.41
N PHE A 273 32.35 -23.01 8.12
CA PHE A 273 30.99 -23.49 7.88
C PHE A 273 30.08 -23.21 9.07
N LYS A 274 30.49 -23.55 10.30
CA LYS A 274 29.74 -23.23 11.53
C LYS A 274 29.54 -21.73 11.74
N ALA A 275 30.48 -20.89 11.32
CA ALA A 275 30.33 -19.44 11.41
C ALA A 275 29.35 -18.87 10.38
N ILE A 276 29.13 -19.57 9.26
CA ILE A 276 28.31 -19.14 8.12
C ILE A 276 26.89 -19.71 8.20
N GLU A 277 26.71 -20.93 8.68
CA GLU A 277 25.41 -21.60 8.79
C GLU A 277 24.31 -20.73 9.44
N PRO A 278 24.51 -20.13 10.63
CA PRO A 278 23.49 -19.28 11.24
C PRO A 278 23.25 -18.00 10.43
N LYS A 279 24.27 -17.48 9.74
CA LYS A 279 24.13 -16.30 8.88
C LYS A 279 23.33 -16.62 7.62
N ARG A 280 23.52 -17.82 7.05
CA ARG A 280 22.77 -18.31 5.88
C ARG A 280 21.30 -18.55 6.22
N ILE A 281 21.01 -19.17 7.36
CA ILE A 281 19.62 -19.38 7.82
C ILE A 281 18.93 -18.04 8.06
N LYS A 282 19.59 -17.13 8.78
CA LYS A 282 19.05 -15.78 9.04
C LYS A 282 18.82 -14.99 7.75
N LEU A 283 19.71 -15.14 6.77
CA LEU A 283 19.56 -14.53 5.47
C LEU A 283 18.32 -15.03 4.73
N LEU A 284 18.16 -16.35 4.62
CA LEU A 284 17.00 -16.96 3.96
C LEU A 284 15.68 -16.51 4.61
N GLN A 285 15.68 -16.39 5.95
CA GLN A 285 14.55 -15.83 6.69
C GLN A 285 14.29 -14.37 6.33
N SER A 286 15.32 -13.51 6.37
CA SER A 286 15.16 -12.09 6.02
C SER A 286 14.81 -11.87 4.54
N GLU A 287 15.27 -12.70 3.62
CA GLU A 287 14.86 -12.67 2.21
C GLU A 287 13.39 -13.07 2.06
N SER A 288 12.92 -14.07 2.80
CA SER A 288 11.49 -14.45 2.85
C SER A 288 10.64 -13.31 3.42
N GLU A 289 11.03 -12.74 4.57
CA GLU A 289 10.36 -11.60 5.20
C GLU A 289 10.32 -10.38 4.27
N LEU A 290 11.40 -10.12 3.52
CA LEU A 290 11.46 -9.04 2.54
C LEU A 290 10.47 -9.26 1.39
N VAL A 291 10.39 -10.48 0.85
CA VAL A 291 9.44 -10.83 -0.21
C VAL A 291 8.02 -10.63 0.29
N GLU A 292 7.70 -11.11 1.49
CA GLU A 292 6.38 -10.91 2.12
C GLU A 292 6.06 -9.42 2.29
N ALA A 293 6.99 -8.64 2.85
CA ALA A 293 6.82 -7.19 3.02
C ALA A 293 6.62 -6.46 1.69
N MET A 294 7.38 -6.81 0.64
CA MET A 294 7.23 -6.24 -0.69
C MET A 294 5.88 -6.57 -1.32
N THR A 295 5.38 -7.79 -1.13
CA THR A 295 4.04 -8.17 -1.61
C THR A 295 2.93 -7.40 -0.91
N ALA A 296 3.01 -7.27 0.42
CA ALA A 296 2.06 -6.49 1.20
C ALA A 296 2.08 -5.00 0.81
N LEU A 297 3.27 -4.42 0.62
CA LEU A 297 3.41 -3.03 0.18
C LEU A 297 2.79 -2.82 -1.21
N ARG A 298 2.96 -3.76 -2.13
CA ARG A 298 2.33 -3.70 -3.46
C ARG A 298 0.81 -3.71 -3.34
N THR A 299 0.25 -4.60 -2.52
CA THR A 299 -1.19 -4.63 -2.27
C THR A 299 -1.73 -3.32 -1.70
N GLU A 300 -1.02 -2.70 -0.75
CA GLU A 300 -1.45 -1.39 -0.22
C GLU A 300 -1.26 -0.26 -1.24
N THR A 301 -0.21 -0.31 -2.07
CA THR A 301 0.00 0.67 -3.15
C THR A 301 -1.11 0.59 -4.20
N ASP A 302 -1.51 -0.63 -4.59
CA ASP A 302 -2.61 -0.88 -5.52
C ASP A 302 -3.94 -0.37 -4.94
N ARG A 303 -4.16 -0.53 -3.62
CA ARG A 303 -5.31 0.04 -2.92
C ARG A 303 -5.32 1.56 -2.93
N VAL A 304 -4.19 2.20 -2.66
CA VAL A 304 -4.07 3.67 -2.70
C VAL A 304 -4.35 4.18 -4.11
N ALA A 305 -3.76 3.57 -5.14
CA ALA A 305 -4.00 3.94 -6.54
C ALA A 305 -5.47 3.78 -6.94
N HIS A 306 -6.14 2.73 -6.45
CA HIS A 306 -7.58 2.56 -6.64
C HIS A 306 -8.38 3.68 -5.98
N ILE A 307 -8.04 4.04 -4.73
CA ILE A 307 -8.74 5.12 -4.00
C ILE A 307 -8.52 6.46 -4.68
N GLU A 308 -7.29 6.78 -5.10
CA GLU A 308 -6.96 8.00 -5.86
C GLU A 308 -7.73 8.08 -7.19
N SER A 309 -7.87 6.96 -7.90
CA SER A 309 -8.69 6.89 -9.12
C SER A 309 -10.16 7.14 -8.84
N SER A 310 -10.72 6.55 -7.78
CA SER A 310 -12.09 6.82 -7.34
C SER A 310 -12.29 8.29 -6.96
N LEU A 311 -11.30 8.89 -6.30
CA LEU A 311 -11.34 10.29 -5.86
C LEU A 311 -11.28 11.25 -7.04
N ASN A 312 -10.37 11.02 -8.00
CA ASN A 312 -10.32 11.79 -9.25
C ASN A 312 -11.62 11.68 -10.06
N ASN A 313 -12.24 10.49 -10.09
CA ASN A 313 -13.54 10.33 -10.73
C ASN A 313 -14.62 11.17 -10.04
N LEU A 314 -14.66 11.20 -8.71
CA LEU A 314 -15.61 12.04 -7.97
C LEU A 314 -15.34 13.53 -8.19
N GLU A 315 -14.08 13.97 -8.16
CA GLU A 315 -13.68 15.35 -8.47
C GLU A 315 -14.04 15.77 -9.90
N SER A 316 -13.95 14.87 -10.88
CA SER A 316 -14.35 15.14 -12.26
C SER A 316 -15.86 15.23 -12.48
N ASN A 317 -16.66 14.75 -11.52
CA ASN A 317 -18.12 14.76 -11.57
C ASN A 317 -18.74 15.95 -10.78
N LEU A 318 -17.90 16.79 -10.16
CA LEU A 318 -18.26 18.09 -9.57
C LEU A 318 -18.01 19.23 -10.57
#